data_AF-A0A2J7ZG93-F1
#
_entry.id   AF-A0A2J7ZG93-F1
#
_cell.length_a   1.000
_cell.length_b   1.000
_cell.length_c   1.000
_cell.angle_alpha   90.00
_cell.angle_beta   90.00
_cell.angle_gamma   90.00
#
_symmetry.space_group_name_H-M   'P 1'
#
loop_
_entity.id
_entity.type
_entity.pdbx_description
1 polymer ?
#
loop_
_entity_poly.entity_id
_entity_poly.type
_entity_poly.pdbx_seq_one_letter_code
_entity_poly.pdbx_strand_id
1 'polypeptide(L)'
;IGVMFGSPETTSGGQALKYYSSVRIDIRKKETLTANDTAYANRVRAKVVKNKVAVPHKEALFEIYYGRGIDFLGGLVDTAERMGVLTRRGAYWYDGDTKLAQGRDKLLAMLREDPDRSASLEAAVRELLKTNPDAALVDVENGDDGGPERTMALDMLDE
;
A
#
# COMPACT_ATOMS: atom_id res chain seq x y z
N ILE A 1 5.68 -32.21 -12.45
CA ILE A 1 4.47 -32.77 -13.11
C ILE A 1 3.98 -33.89 -12.20
N GLY A 2 2.79 -33.75 -11.62
CA GLY A 2 2.26 -34.68 -10.61
C GLY A 2 2.20 -34.12 -9.17
N VAL A 3 1.72 -32.88 -8.99
CA VAL A 3 1.47 -32.33 -7.65
C VAL A 3 -0.01 -32.51 -7.33
N MET A 4 -0.35 -33.40 -6.39
CA MET A 4 -1.74 -33.61 -5.92
C MET A 4 -2.16 -32.62 -4.81
N PHE A 5 -1.21 -31.94 -4.16
CA PHE A 5 -1.46 -30.94 -3.12
C PHE A 5 -0.45 -29.77 -3.19
N GLY A 6 -0.96 -28.53 -3.15
CA GLY A 6 -0.17 -27.30 -3.13
C GLY A 6 -0.22 -26.48 -4.43
N SER A 7 0.42 -25.30 -4.42
CA SER A 7 0.54 -24.47 -5.63
C SER A 7 1.49 -25.13 -6.64
N PRO A 8 1.09 -25.27 -7.92
CA PRO A 8 1.93 -25.87 -8.96
C PRO A 8 3.09 -24.97 -9.41
N GLU A 9 3.14 -23.71 -8.95
CA GLU A 9 4.14 -22.75 -9.37
C GLU A 9 5.50 -23.02 -8.71
N THR A 10 6.52 -23.26 -9.54
CA THR A 10 7.91 -23.46 -9.11
C THR A 10 8.81 -22.48 -9.84
N THR A 11 9.73 -21.84 -9.11
CA THR A 11 10.75 -20.97 -9.71
C THR A 11 11.84 -21.82 -10.39
N SER A 12 12.35 -21.38 -11.54
CA SER A 12 13.50 -22.00 -12.19
C SER A 12 14.77 -21.90 -11.33
N GLY A 13 15.76 -22.76 -11.60
CA GLY A 13 17.02 -22.79 -10.83
C GLY A 13 17.01 -23.71 -9.59
N GLY A 14 16.04 -24.62 -9.51
CA GLY A 14 15.96 -25.62 -8.44
C GLY A 14 15.63 -25.00 -7.07
N GLN A 15 16.06 -25.66 -5.99
CA GLN A 15 15.70 -25.24 -4.63
C GLN A 15 16.73 -24.27 -4.00
N ALA A 16 17.92 -24.11 -4.57
CA ALA A 16 18.99 -23.31 -3.96
C ALA A 16 18.55 -21.87 -3.69
N LEU A 17 17.94 -21.20 -4.68
CA LEU A 17 17.47 -19.82 -4.54
C LEU A 17 16.44 -19.67 -3.42
N LYS A 18 15.57 -20.67 -3.20
CA LYS A 18 14.58 -20.66 -2.12
C LYS A 18 15.24 -20.62 -0.75
N TYR A 19 16.38 -21.28 -0.54
CA TYR A 19 17.05 -21.34 0.76
C TYR A 19 18.01 -20.16 1.00
N TYR A 20 18.78 -19.79 -0.02
CA TYR A 20 19.81 -18.74 0.07
C TYR A 20 19.25 -17.32 0.05
N SER A 21 18.11 -17.06 -0.61
CA SER A 21 17.49 -15.72 -0.61
C SER A 21 17.12 -15.25 0.80
N SER A 22 17.45 -14.00 1.12
CA SER A 22 17.03 -13.32 2.35
C SER A 22 15.58 -12.83 2.26
N VAL A 23 15.17 -12.37 1.08
CA VAL A 23 13.81 -11.89 0.80
C VAL A 23 13.33 -12.50 -0.52
N ARG A 24 12.07 -12.95 -0.57
CA ARG A 24 11.38 -13.37 -1.79
C ARG A 24 10.05 -12.67 -1.89
N ILE A 25 9.80 -12.07 -3.04
CA ILE A 25 8.57 -11.32 -3.34
C ILE A 25 7.88 -12.04 -4.50
N ASP A 26 6.61 -12.41 -4.28
CA ASP A 26 5.71 -12.87 -5.33
C ASP A 26 4.95 -11.64 -5.86
N ILE A 27 5.12 -11.36 -7.15
CA ILE A 27 4.52 -10.21 -7.82
C ILE A 27 3.47 -10.72 -8.78
N ARG A 28 2.21 -10.31 -8.56
CA ARG A 28 1.08 -10.68 -9.42
C ARG A 28 0.31 -9.45 -9.86
N LYS A 29 -0.10 -9.43 -11.13
CA LYS A 29 -1.03 -8.43 -11.64
C LYS A 29 -2.42 -8.70 -11.05
N LYS A 30 -3.04 -7.68 -10.44
CA LYS A 30 -4.41 -7.75 -9.89
C LYS A 30 -5.42 -7.26 -10.90
N GLU A 31 -5.21 -6.08 -11.47
CA GLU A 31 -6.16 -5.40 -12.35
C GLU A 31 -5.41 -4.58 -13.40
N THR A 32 -5.98 -4.47 -14.61
CA THR A 32 -5.49 -3.57 -15.65
C THR A 32 -6.38 -2.33 -15.64
N LEU A 33 -5.81 -1.15 -15.41
CA LEU A 33 -6.53 0.11 -15.50
C LEU A 33 -6.60 0.57 -16.96
N THR A 34 -7.83 0.74 -17.45
CA THR A 34 -8.14 1.23 -18.78
C THR A 34 -8.83 2.60 -18.69
N ALA A 35 -8.53 3.48 -19.63
CA ALA A 35 -9.21 4.75 -19.84
C ALA A 35 -9.48 4.91 -21.33
N ASN A 36 -10.74 5.15 -21.70
CA ASN A 36 -11.16 5.33 -23.10
C ASN A 36 -10.61 4.23 -24.04
N ASP A 37 -10.83 2.97 -23.67
CA ASP A 37 -10.34 1.76 -24.37
C ASP A 37 -8.81 1.56 -24.45
N THR A 38 -8.02 2.45 -23.83
CA THR A 38 -6.56 2.30 -23.75
C THR A 38 -6.13 1.87 -22.36
N ALA A 39 -5.41 0.75 -22.25
CA ALA A 39 -4.79 0.32 -21.00
C ALA A 39 -3.60 1.22 -20.65
N TYR A 40 -3.67 1.96 -19.55
CA TYR A 40 -2.65 2.95 -19.16
C TYR A 40 -1.80 2.50 -17.96
N ALA A 41 -2.34 1.65 -17.07
CA ALA A 41 -1.61 1.17 -15.90
C ALA A 41 -2.05 -0.24 -15.48
N ASN A 42 -1.22 -0.90 -14.69
CA ASN A 42 -1.53 -2.16 -14.02
C ASN A 42 -1.48 -1.98 -12.51
N ARG A 43 -2.52 -2.40 -11.81
CA ARG A 43 -2.48 -2.57 -10.36
C ARG A 43 -1.83 -3.92 -10.06
N VAL A 44 -0.74 -3.89 -9.29
CA VAL A 44 0.10 -5.04 -8.99
C VAL A 44 0.11 -5.27 -7.48
N ARG A 45 0.01 -6.54 -7.09
CA ARG A 45 0.14 -7.01 -5.71
C ARG A 45 1.52 -7.66 -5.57
N ALA A 46 2.31 -7.16 -4.63
CA ALA A 46 3.58 -7.75 -4.23
C ALA A 46 3.44 -8.35 -2.83
N LYS A 47 3.55 -9.67 -2.73
CA LYS A 47 3.48 -10.41 -1.47
C LYS A 47 4.87 -10.89 -1.07
N VAL A 48 5.29 -10.58 0.15
CA VAL A 48 6.57 -11.06 0.68
C VAL A 48 6.40 -12.50 1.15
N VAL A 49 6.78 -13.48 0.31
CA VAL A 49 6.62 -14.91 0.62
C VAL A 49 7.71 -15.41 1.58
N LYS A 50 8.90 -14.80 1.55
CA LYS A 50 9.99 -15.10 2.49
C LYS A 50 10.64 -13.80 2.92
N ASN A 51 10.85 -13.65 4.22
CA ASN A 51 11.59 -12.54 4.79
C ASN A 51 12.44 -13.05 5.96
N LYS A 52 13.77 -12.86 5.91
CA LYS A 52 14.69 -13.17 7.02
C LYS A 52 15.03 -11.96 7.90
N VAL A 53 14.60 -10.76 7.50
CA VAL A 53 14.98 -9.50 8.17
C VAL A 53 13.83 -8.94 9.00
N ALA A 54 12.58 -9.15 8.58
CA ALA A 54 11.39 -8.72 9.28
C ALA A 54 10.24 -9.74 9.11
N VAL A 55 9.06 -9.40 9.64
CA VAL A 55 7.86 -10.24 9.56
C VAL A 55 7.52 -10.56 8.09
N PRO A 56 7.34 -11.84 7.73
CA PRO A 56 6.97 -12.25 6.37
C PRO A 56 5.47 -12.04 6.10
N HIS A 57 5.03 -12.35 4.87
CA HIS A 57 3.64 -12.32 4.41
C HIS A 57 2.95 -10.95 4.31
N LYS A 58 3.69 -9.86 4.52
CA LYS A 58 3.20 -8.50 4.22
C LYS A 58 2.93 -8.34 2.72
N GLU A 59 1.93 -7.54 2.41
CA GLU A 59 1.49 -7.28 1.04
C GLU A 59 1.50 -5.79 0.73
N ALA A 60 1.98 -5.46 -0.46
CA ALA A 60 1.94 -4.11 -0.99
C ALA A 60 1.09 -4.11 -2.27
N LEU A 61 0.18 -3.14 -2.38
CA LEU A 61 -0.55 -2.86 -3.60
C LEU A 61 -0.03 -1.54 -4.16
N PHE A 62 0.38 -1.55 -5.42
CA PHE A 62 0.83 -0.34 -6.11
C PHE A 62 0.47 -0.40 -7.59
N GLU A 63 0.48 0.77 -8.22
CA GLU A 63 0.16 0.94 -9.63
C GLU A 63 1.45 1.12 -10.44
N ILE A 64 1.53 0.43 -11.58
CA ILE A 64 2.61 0.57 -12.55
C ILE A 64 2.03 1.17 -13.83
N TYR A 65 2.43 2.39 -14.15
CA TYR A 65 2.06 3.08 -15.38
C TYR A 65 2.99 2.67 -16.51
N TYR A 66 2.42 2.41 -17.70
CA TYR A 66 3.22 2.11 -18.88
C TYR A 66 4.05 3.34 -19.27
N GLY A 67 5.36 3.15 -19.48
CA GLY A 67 6.29 4.23 -19.87
C GLY A 67 6.80 5.12 -18.73
N ARG A 68 6.17 5.11 -17.54
CA ARG A 68 6.60 5.89 -16.37
C ARG A 68 7.13 5.02 -15.23
N GLY A 69 6.67 3.78 -15.09
CA GLY A 69 7.05 2.87 -14.01
C GLY A 69 6.12 2.96 -12.80
N ILE A 70 6.66 2.71 -11.62
CA ILE A 70 5.91 2.62 -10.36
C ILE A 70 5.48 4.02 -9.91
N ASP A 71 4.19 4.22 -9.63
CA ASP A 71 3.70 5.48 -9.09
C ASP A 71 3.89 5.53 -7.57
N PHE A 72 5.03 6.08 -7.17
CA PHE A 72 5.41 6.23 -5.76
C PHE A 72 4.40 7.09 -4.98
N LEU A 73 3.96 8.21 -5.57
CA LEU A 73 3.04 9.14 -4.91
C LEU A 73 1.65 8.51 -4.70
N GLY A 74 1.16 7.73 -5.66
CA GLY A 74 -0.07 6.94 -5.49
C GLY A 74 0.02 5.98 -4.32
N GLY A 75 1.13 5.23 -4.24
CA GLY A 75 1.39 4.32 -3.12
C GLY A 75 1.54 5.04 -1.77
N LEU A 76 2.16 6.21 -1.75
CA LEU A 76 2.30 7.03 -0.56
C LEU A 76 0.93 7.50 -0.04
N VAL A 77 0.06 8.00 -0.91
CA VAL A 77 -1.30 8.43 -0.55
C VAL A 77 -2.11 7.26 -0.01
N ASP A 78 -2.06 6.09 -0.67
CA ASP A 78 -2.78 4.89 -0.22
C ASP A 78 -2.30 4.42 1.14
N THR A 79 -0.99 4.50 1.40
CA THR A 79 -0.41 4.14 2.70
C THR A 79 -0.80 5.16 3.77
N ALA A 80 -0.75 6.45 3.44
CA ALA A 80 -1.14 7.53 4.34
C ALA A 80 -2.63 7.47 4.72
N GLU A 81 -3.51 7.07 3.80
CA GLU A 81 -4.94 6.83 4.09
C GLU A 81 -5.13 5.67 5.06
N ARG A 82 -4.45 4.54 4.81
CA ARG A 82 -4.54 3.35 5.69
C ARG A 82 -4.05 3.64 7.10
N MET A 83 -3.01 4.45 7.24
CA MET A 83 -2.43 4.83 8.52
C MET A 83 -3.17 5.97 9.22
N GLY A 84 -4.20 6.55 8.57
CA GLY A 84 -5.00 7.64 9.13
C GLY A 84 -4.30 9.00 9.14
N VAL A 85 -3.15 9.15 8.47
CA VAL A 85 -2.49 10.46 8.29
C VAL A 85 -3.34 11.33 7.37
N LEU A 86 -3.80 10.75 6.26
CA LEU A 86 -4.76 11.38 5.37
C LEU A 86 -6.16 10.82 5.64
N THR A 87 -7.14 11.70 5.73
CA THR A 87 -8.54 11.32 5.91
C THR A 87 -9.34 11.63 4.65
N ARG A 88 -10.07 10.63 4.15
CA ARG A 88 -11.00 10.81 3.04
C ARG A 88 -12.41 11.09 3.59
N ARG A 89 -12.97 12.27 3.31
CA ARG A 89 -14.38 12.60 3.60
C ARG A 89 -15.12 12.79 2.29
N GLY A 90 -15.84 11.76 1.86
CA GLY A 90 -16.50 11.73 0.55
C GLY A 90 -15.48 11.78 -0.59
N ALA A 91 -15.61 12.79 -1.46
CA ALA A 91 -14.68 13.02 -2.58
C ALA A 91 -13.49 13.93 -2.21
N TYR A 92 -13.38 14.37 -0.95
CA TYR A 92 -12.36 15.31 -0.52
C TYR A 92 -11.32 14.64 0.39
N TRP A 93 -10.07 15.05 0.20
CA TRP A 93 -8.92 14.63 0.99
C TRP A 93 -8.55 15.69 2.01
N TYR A 94 -8.31 15.27 3.24
CA TYR A 94 -7.96 16.09 4.38
C TYR A 94 -6.65 15.61 4.99
N ASP A 95 -5.86 16.57 5.46
CA ASP A 95 -4.70 16.35 6.32
C ASP A 95 -5.02 17.01 7.67
N GLY A 96 -5.39 16.19 8.65
CA GLY A 96 -6.07 16.64 9.86
C GLY A 96 -7.36 17.41 9.55
N ASP A 97 -7.35 18.72 9.84
CA ASP A 97 -8.46 19.64 9.57
C ASP A 97 -8.32 20.44 8.26
N THR A 98 -7.16 20.35 7.60
CA THR A 98 -6.89 21.11 6.38
C THR A 98 -7.40 20.36 5.15
N LYS A 99 -8.22 21.03 4.34
CA LYS A 99 -8.72 20.49 3.08
C LYS A 99 -7.64 20.59 1.99
N LEU A 100 -7.21 19.46 1.44
CA LEU A 100 -6.15 19.41 0.42
C LEU A 100 -6.70 19.48 -1.01
N ALA A 101 -7.48 18.48 -1.41
CA ALA A 101 -7.90 18.33 -2.80
C ALA A 101 -9.21 17.55 -2.94
N GLN A 102 -9.86 17.71 -4.10
CA GLN A 102 -11.02 16.92 -4.49
C GLN A 102 -10.59 15.82 -5.46
N GLY A 103 -10.72 14.57 -5.04
CA GLY A 103 -10.34 13.39 -5.83
C GLY A 103 -8.83 13.10 -5.78
N ARG A 104 -8.49 11.86 -6.18
CA ARG A 104 -7.13 11.31 -6.14
C ARG A 104 -6.20 12.02 -7.14
N ASP A 105 -6.65 12.25 -8.37
CA ASP A 105 -5.81 12.84 -9.42
C ASP A 105 -5.33 14.26 -9.08
N LYS A 106 -6.22 15.09 -8.51
CA LYS A 106 -5.85 16.44 -8.07
C LYS A 106 -4.89 16.42 -6.88
N LEU A 107 -5.06 15.48 -5.95
CA LEU A 107 -4.11 15.30 -4.85
C LEU A 107 -2.73 14.90 -5.37
N LEU A 108 -2.66 13.97 -6.32
CA LEU A 108 -1.41 13.55 -6.95
C LEU A 108 -0.76 14.68 -7.77
N ALA A 109 -1.55 15.51 -8.45
CA ALA A 109 -1.03 16.69 -9.13
C ALA A 109 -0.41 17.68 -8.14
N MET A 110 -1.11 17.99 -7.05
CA MET A 110 -0.60 18.90 -6.01
C MET A 110 0.68 18.37 -5.35
N LEU A 111 0.75 17.07 -5.03
CA LEU A 111 1.95 16.46 -4.45
C LEU A 111 3.13 16.37 -5.44
N ARG A 112 2.86 16.43 -6.76
CA ARG A 112 3.92 16.49 -7.78
C ARG A 112 4.47 17.91 -7.94
N GLU A 113 3.62 18.92 -7.76
CA GLU A 113 4.00 20.33 -7.84
C GLU A 113 4.75 20.79 -6.59
N ASP A 114 4.40 20.26 -5.42
CA ASP A 114 4.95 20.65 -4.13
C ASP A 114 5.76 19.49 -3.47
N PRO A 115 7.04 19.32 -3.86
CA PRO A 115 7.87 18.21 -3.37
C PRO A 115 8.17 18.30 -1.87
N ASP A 116 8.23 19.50 -1.30
CA ASP A 116 8.50 19.70 0.13
C ASP A 116 7.37 19.09 0.98
N ARG A 117 6.12 19.30 0.54
CA ARG A 117 4.95 18.67 1.18
C ARG A 117 4.96 17.16 1.03
N SER A 118 5.38 16.65 -0.14
CA SER A 118 5.49 15.20 -0.36
C SER A 118 6.53 14.54 0.56
N ALA A 119 7.66 15.21 0.79
CA ALA A 119 8.71 14.73 1.69
C ALA A 119 8.28 14.76 3.15
N SER A 120 7.57 15.82 3.57
CA SER A 120 6.98 15.92 4.92
C SER A 120 5.98 14.79 5.17
N LEU A 121 5.12 14.49 4.18
CA LEU A 121 4.16 13.40 4.28
C LEU A 121 4.87 12.03 4.33
N GLU A 122 5.90 11.81 3.51
CA GLU A 122 6.70 10.58 3.57
C GLU A 122 7.34 10.39 4.94
N ALA A 123 7.94 11.44 5.51
CA ALA A 123 8.56 11.40 6.83
C ALA A 123 7.55 11.01 7.92
N ALA A 124 6.37 11.63 7.92
CA ALA A 124 5.30 11.31 8.87
C ALA A 124 4.85 9.84 8.76
N VAL A 125 4.61 9.36 7.53
CA VAL A 125 4.23 7.96 7.27
C VAL A 125 5.34 7.00 7.72
N ARG A 126 6.60 7.32 7.42
CA ARG A 126 7.74 6.47 7.75
C ARG A 126 7.99 6.39 9.26
N GLU A 127 7.81 7.48 9.99
CA GLU A 127 7.91 7.47 11.46
C GLU A 127 6.82 6.59 12.08
N LEU A 128 5.58 6.72 11.63
CA LEU A 128 4.50 5.85 12.11
C LEU A 128 4.75 4.37 11.79
N LEU A 129 5.34 4.05 10.63
CA LEU A 129 5.68 2.67 10.26
C LEU A 129 6.80 2.08 11.13
N LYS A 130 7.71 2.91 11.65
CA LYS A 130 8.74 2.46 12.60
C LYS A 130 8.13 2.15 13.95
N THR A 131 7.24 3.02 14.44
CA THR A 131 6.61 2.89 15.76
C THR A 131 5.58 1.76 15.79
N ASN A 132 4.81 1.58 14.72
CA ASN A 132 3.84 0.50 14.61
C ASN A 132 3.97 -0.23 13.25
N PRO A 133 4.85 -1.24 13.16
CA PRO A 133 5.09 -1.96 11.92
C PRO A 133 3.87 -2.77 11.44
N ASP A 134 2.89 -2.99 12.32
CA ASP A 134 1.70 -3.81 12.05
C ASP A 134 0.45 -2.98 11.76
N ALA A 135 0.49 -1.65 11.92
CA ALA A 135 -0.59 -0.76 11.51
C ALA A 135 -0.93 -0.86 10.02
N ALA A 136 0.02 -1.26 9.18
CA ALA A 136 -0.19 -1.47 7.75
C ALA A 136 -0.86 -2.83 7.40
N LEU A 137 -1.10 -3.70 8.40
CA LEU A 137 -1.66 -5.05 8.22
C LEU A 137 -3.18 -5.12 8.38
N VAL A 138 -3.84 -4.00 8.70
CA VAL A 138 -5.30 -4.00 8.80
C VAL A 138 -5.88 -4.08 7.38
N ASP A 139 -6.18 -5.30 6.95
CA ASP A 139 -6.99 -5.56 5.78
C ASP A 139 -8.37 -4.92 6.02
N VAL A 140 -8.68 -3.87 5.27
CA VAL A 140 -10.06 -3.37 5.20
C VAL A 140 -10.85 -4.38 4.37
N GLU A 141 -11.22 -5.50 4.98
CA GLU A 141 -12.37 -6.28 4.53
C GLU A 141 -13.59 -5.37 4.70
N ASN A 142 -14.04 -4.76 3.60
CA ASN A 142 -15.24 -3.94 3.60
C ASN A 142 -16.47 -4.85 3.54
N GLY A 143 -17.36 -4.73 4.52
CA GLY A 143 -18.72 -5.23 4.42
C GLY A 143 -19.47 -5.16 5.75
N ASP A 144 -20.02 -3.98 6.07
CA ASP A 144 -21.37 -3.74 6.60
C ASP A 144 -21.43 -2.52 7.53
N ASP A 145 -22.60 -1.88 7.55
CA ASP A 145 -22.98 -0.56 8.04
C ASP A 145 -22.51 -0.13 9.45
N GLY A 146 -22.29 1.20 9.59
CA GLY A 146 -22.74 1.94 10.78
C GLY A 146 -21.68 2.61 11.67
N GLY A 147 -21.45 3.91 11.45
CA GLY A 147 -21.16 4.88 12.53
C GLY A 147 -19.82 4.77 13.30
N PRO A 148 -19.45 5.79 14.09
CA PRO A 148 -18.06 6.04 14.44
C PRO A 148 -17.67 5.43 15.79
N GLU A 149 -16.80 4.42 15.77
CA GLU A 149 -16.00 4.05 16.95
C GLU A 149 -14.52 3.95 16.57
N ARG A 150 -13.91 5.12 16.34
CA ARG A 150 -12.45 5.29 16.38
C ARG A 150 -12.10 6.32 17.44
N THR A 151 -12.54 6.06 18.67
CA THR A 151 -12.22 6.90 19.83
C THR A 151 -11.92 6.03 21.05
N MET A 152 -11.07 5.01 20.98
CA MET A 152 -10.55 4.31 22.18
C MET A 152 -9.16 3.68 21.98
N ALA A 153 -8.24 4.38 21.31
CA ALA A 153 -6.83 3.96 21.28
C ALA A 153 -5.86 5.04 21.83
N LEU A 154 -6.36 6.22 22.19
CA LEU A 154 -5.53 7.32 22.69
C LEU A 154 -5.48 7.44 24.23
N ASP A 155 -6.33 6.70 24.97
CA ASP A 155 -6.47 6.83 26.43
C ASP A 155 -5.81 5.70 27.26
N MET A 156 -4.94 4.88 26.66
CA MET A 156 -4.24 3.79 27.39
C MET A 156 -2.73 3.98 27.49
N LEU A 157 -2.21 5.19 27.28
CA LEU A 157 -0.77 5.48 27.36
C LEU A 157 -0.35 6.44 28.49
N ASP A 158 -1.26 6.82 29.39
CA ASP A 158 -0.91 7.50 30.65
C ASP A 158 -1.41 6.69 31.85
N GLU A 159 -0.56 5.77 32.32
CA GLU A 159 -0.27 5.47 33.75
C GLU A 159 0.97 4.59 33.89
#